data_AF-A0A432TK34-F1
#
_entry.id   AF-A0A432TK34-F1
#
_cell.length_a   1.000
_cell.length_b   1.000
_cell.length_c   1.000
_cell.angle_alpha   90.00
_cell.angle_beta   90.00
_cell.angle_gamma   90.00
#
_symmetry.space_group_name_H-M   'P 1'
#
loop_
_entity.id
_entity.type
_entity.pdbx_description
1 polymer ?
#
loop_
_entity_poly.entity_id
_entity_poly.type
_entity_poly.pdbx_seq_one_letter_code
_entity_poly.pdbx_strand_id
1 'polypeptide(L)'
;MQLSGLISKMHTSLSMGTAQYQLPIGNKLLNMNDLIGETIQLEFNGQINCANCGKATNKSYSQGYCYPCCQKLARCDLCIMKPETCHHHLGTCREPSWGLDNCFAPHVIYLANSSGVKVGITRKSNIPNRWIDQGAICALPILEVDTRLKSGQIEVALKEFVSDKTNWRKMLKNEVEVIDLKQV
;
A
#
# COMPACT_ATOMS: atom_id res chain seq x y z
N MET A 1 20.50 3.75 -20.05
CA MET A 1 19.12 3.59 -20.59
C MET A 1 18.31 4.81 -20.21
N GLN A 2 17.56 5.41 -21.14
CA GLN A 2 16.68 6.56 -20.85
C GLN A 2 15.22 6.16 -21.10
N LEU A 3 14.35 6.40 -20.11
CA LEU A 3 12.93 6.11 -20.16
C LEU A 3 12.15 7.36 -19.76
N SER A 4 11.01 7.59 -20.41
CA SER A 4 10.12 8.72 -20.12
C SER A 4 8.67 8.29 -20.30
N GLY A 5 7.79 8.76 -19.43
CA GLY A 5 6.37 8.43 -19.43
C GLY A 5 5.73 8.57 -18.05
N LEU A 6 4.43 8.32 -17.99
CA LEU A 6 3.68 8.31 -16.72
C LEU A 6 4.14 7.13 -15.86
N ILE A 7 4.43 7.41 -14.59
CA ILE A 7 4.74 6.39 -13.60
C ILE A 7 3.47 5.92 -12.91
N SER A 8 3.41 4.63 -12.60
CA SER A 8 2.35 4.03 -11.78
C SER A 8 2.94 3.39 -10.53
N LYS A 9 2.08 2.95 -9.60
CA LYS A 9 2.53 2.17 -8.44
C LYS A 9 3.42 1.02 -8.91
N MET A 10 4.60 0.90 -8.30
CA MET A 10 5.51 -0.20 -8.55
C MET A 10 4.83 -1.54 -8.29
N HIS A 11 5.00 -2.49 -9.20
CA HIS A 11 4.55 -3.85 -9.01
C HIS A 11 5.56 -4.58 -8.15
N THR A 12 5.06 -5.30 -7.15
CA THR A 12 5.86 -6.11 -6.24
C THR A 12 5.43 -7.57 -6.36
N SER A 13 6.40 -8.46 -6.22
CA SER A 13 6.16 -9.90 -6.10
C SER A 13 7.31 -10.54 -5.32
N LEU A 14 7.11 -11.76 -4.83
CA LEU A 14 8.14 -12.53 -4.13
C LEU A 14 8.54 -13.73 -4.99
N SER A 15 9.81 -13.80 -5.37
CA SER A 15 10.36 -14.92 -6.14
C SER A 15 11.50 -15.58 -5.35
N MET A 16 11.31 -16.84 -4.96
CA MET A 16 12.30 -17.62 -4.17
C MET A 16 12.81 -16.89 -2.91
N GLY A 17 11.94 -16.15 -2.22
CA GLY A 17 12.31 -15.37 -1.04
C GLY A 17 12.92 -13.99 -1.32
N THR A 18 13.16 -13.65 -2.59
CA THR A 18 13.67 -12.35 -3.01
C THR A 18 12.55 -11.48 -3.56
N ALA A 19 12.40 -10.27 -3.01
CA ALA A 19 11.44 -9.29 -3.49
C ALA A 19 11.82 -8.81 -4.90
N GLN A 20 10.86 -8.85 -5.82
CA GLN A 20 10.98 -8.37 -7.19
C GLN A 20 10.17 -7.09 -7.35
N TYR A 21 10.79 -6.09 -7.97
CA TYR A 21 10.27 -4.74 -8.12
C TYR A 21 10.26 -4.35 -9.59
N GLN A 22 9.09 -3.99 -10.09
CA GLN A 22 8.93 -3.55 -11.46
C GLN A 22 8.23 -2.20 -11.50
N LEU A 23 8.89 -1.19 -12.07
CA LEU A 23 8.36 0.17 -12.20
C LEU A 23 7.72 0.37 -13.58
N PRO A 24 6.40 0.57 -13.66
CA PRO A 24 5.76 0.95 -14.91
C PRO A 24 6.13 2.39 -15.28
N ILE A 25 6.63 2.61 -16.50
CA ILE A 25 6.93 3.92 -17.08
C ILE A 25 6.34 3.98 -18.49
N GLY A 26 5.22 4.69 -18.65
CA GLY A 26 4.45 4.68 -19.89
C GLY A 26 4.00 3.26 -20.24
N ASN A 27 4.41 2.77 -21.41
CA ASN A 27 4.10 1.41 -21.87
C ASN A 27 5.18 0.38 -21.55
N LYS A 28 6.21 0.76 -20.78
CA LYS A 28 7.34 -0.11 -20.42
C LYS A 28 7.27 -0.51 -18.95
N LEU A 29 7.75 -1.71 -18.67
CA LEU A 29 7.88 -2.23 -17.31
C LEU A 29 9.36 -2.43 -17.02
N LEU A 30 9.93 -1.57 -16.17
CA LEU A 30 11.35 -1.58 -15.83
C LEU A 30 11.59 -2.50 -14.64
N ASN A 31 12.44 -3.52 -14.79
CA ASN A 31 12.91 -4.30 -13.66
C ASN A 31 13.88 -3.46 -12.82
N MET A 32 13.47 -3.11 -11.61
CA MET A 32 14.24 -2.24 -10.72
C MET A 32 15.37 -2.99 -10.03
N ASN A 33 15.22 -4.31 -9.83
CA ASN A 33 16.24 -5.14 -9.20
C ASN A 33 17.56 -5.12 -9.99
N ASP A 34 17.48 -5.06 -11.32
CA ASP A 34 18.66 -5.04 -12.21
C ASP A 34 19.47 -3.73 -12.11
N LEU A 35 18.91 -2.70 -11.47
CA LEU A 35 19.55 -1.39 -11.31
C LEU A 35 20.18 -1.19 -9.93
N ILE A 36 20.20 -2.23 -9.08
CA ILE A 36 20.85 -2.15 -7.77
C ILE A 36 22.36 -1.97 -7.97
N GLY A 37 22.91 -0.91 -7.38
CA GLY A 37 24.33 -0.53 -7.53
C GLY A 37 24.59 0.46 -8.68
N GLU A 38 23.60 0.69 -9.55
CA GLU A 38 23.70 1.62 -10.66
C GLU A 38 23.35 3.06 -10.25
N THR A 39 23.88 4.03 -10.98
CA THR A 39 23.48 5.44 -10.82
C THR A 39 22.21 5.73 -11.59
N ILE A 40 21.15 6.16 -10.88
CA ILE A 40 19.86 6.51 -11.48
C ILE A 40 19.67 8.03 -11.39
N GLN A 41 19.30 8.65 -12.50
CA GLN A 41 18.84 10.04 -12.55
C GLN A 41 17.34 10.07 -12.81
N LEU A 42 16.62 10.84 -11.99
CA LEU A 42 15.18 11.09 -12.15
C LEU A 42 14.97 12.56 -12.52
N GLU A 43 14.22 12.81 -13.58
CA GLU A 43 13.85 14.15 -14.03
C GLU A 43 12.33 14.27 -14.14
N PHE A 44 11.76 15.30 -13.51
CA PHE A 44 10.34 15.58 -13.61
C PHE A 44 10.06 16.43 -14.85
N ASN A 45 9.29 15.87 -15.78
CA ASN A 45 8.97 16.51 -17.06
C ASN A 45 7.86 17.57 -16.99
N GLY A 46 7.39 17.94 -15.79
CA GLY A 46 6.33 18.93 -15.59
C GLY A 46 4.91 18.40 -15.81
N GLN A 47 4.72 17.11 -16.13
CA GLN A 47 3.41 16.54 -16.41
C GLN A 47 2.88 15.71 -15.23
N ILE A 48 1.66 16.00 -14.81
CA ILE A 48 0.92 15.18 -13.86
C ILE A 48 -0.42 14.85 -14.51
N ASN A 49 -0.73 13.55 -14.61
CA ASN A 49 -1.98 13.06 -15.17
C ASN A 49 -2.76 12.30 -14.10
N CYS A 50 -4.07 12.50 -14.07
CA CYS A 50 -4.95 11.78 -13.17
C CYS A 50 -4.95 10.28 -13.48
N ALA A 51 -4.62 9.46 -12.50
CA ALA A 51 -4.61 8.00 -12.60
C ALA A 51 -6.00 7.37 -12.86
N ASN A 52 -7.09 8.13 -12.75
CA ASN A 52 -8.43 7.67 -13.12
C ASN A 52 -8.84 8.12 -14.53
N CYS A 53 -8.78 9.43 -14.80
CA CYS A 53 -9.36 10.01 -16.01
C CYS A 53 -8.32 10.44 -17.06
N GLY A 54 -7.03 10.28 -16.79
CA GLY A 54 -5.92 10.63 -17.69
C GLY A 54 -5.70 12.13 -17.90
N LYS A 55 -6.61 13.01 -17.44
CA LYS A 55 -6.50 14.46 -17.64
C LYS A 55 -5.27 15.03 -16.94
N ALA A 56 -4.58 15.93 -17.64
CA ALA A 56 -3.50 16.73 -17.06
C ALA A 56 -4.02 17.59 -15.90
N THR A 57 -3.19 17.74 -14.88
CA THR A 57 -3.49 18.54 -13.70
C THR A 57 -2.21 19.14 -13.12
N ASN A 58 -2.33 20.25 -12.39
CA ASN A 58 -1.16 20.88 -11.77
C ASN A 58 -0.82 20.26 -10.40
N LYS A 59 -1.73 19.45 -9.84
CA LYS A 59 -1.59 18.85 -8.51
C LYS A 59 -2.14 17.44 -8.48
N SER A 60 -1.46 16.55 -7.77
CA SER A 60 -1.91 15.20 -7.48
C SER A 60 -2.53 15.11 -6.09
N TYR A 61 -3.64 14.40 -5.97
CA TYR A 61 -4.36 14.13 -4.72
C TYR A 61 -4.50 12.62 -4.55
N SER A 62 -4.55 12.14 -3.29
CA SER A 62 -4.88 10.74 -2.94
C SER A 62 -4.21 9.69 -3.82
N GLN A 63 -2.88 9.73 -3.95
CA GLN A 63 -2.09 8.76 -4.73
C GLN A 63 -2.26 8.84 -6.27
N GLY A 64 -2.46 10.03 -6.84
CA GLY A 64 -2.39 10.20 -8.30
C GLY A 64 -3.64 10.76 -8.98
N TYR A 65 -4.63 11.25 -8.25
CA TYR A 65 -5.89 11.74 -8.83
C TYR A 65 -5.94 13.26 -8.96
N CYS A 66 -6.69 13.76 -9.94
CA CYS A 66 -7.06 15.18 -9.99
C CYS A 66 -8.18 15.46 -8.96
N TYR A 67 -8.36 16.74 -8.60
CA TYR A 67 -9.33 17.16 -7.59
C TYR A 67 -10.77 16.64 -7.84
N PRO A 68 -11.35 16.75 -9.06
CA PRO A 68 -12.69 16.22 -9.32
C PRO A 68 -12.81 14.70 -9.11
N CYS A 69 -11.79 13.94 -9.47
CA CYS A 69 -11.78 12.49 -9.25
C CYS A 69 -11.61 12.17 -7.76
N CYS A 70 -10.75 12.89 -7.05
CA CYS A 70 -10.56 12.71 -5.60
C CYS A 70 -11.85 12.91 -4.81
N GLN A 71 -12.73 13.82 -5.23
CA GLN A 71 -14.02 14.07 -4.58
C GLN A 71 -15.08 13.01 -4.88
N LYS A 72 -14.98 12.32 -6.02
CA LYS A 72 -16.01 11.38 -6.50
C LYS A 72 -15.71 9.92 -6.20
N LEU A 73 -14.43 9.55 -6.16
CA LEU A 73 -14.04 8.14 -6.08
C LEU A 73 -13.99 7.65 -4.63
N ALA A 74 -14.51 6.45 -4.37
CA ALA A 74 -14.52 5.82 -3.05
C ALA A 74 -13.11 5.41 -2.60
N ARG A 75 -12.22 5.07 -3.55
CA ARG A 75 -10.79 4.81 -3.27
C ARG A 75 -10.01 6.03 -2.76
N CYS A 76 -10.62 7.22 -2.78
CA CYS A 76 -10.10 8.45 -2.21
C CYS A 76 -10.75 8.80 -0.86
N ASP A 77 -11.64 7.95 -0.34
CA ASP A 77 -12.31 8.18 0.93
C ASP A 77 -11.34 8.03 2.11
N LEU A 78 -11.67 8.71 3.22
CA LEU A 78 -10.91 8.60 4.46
C LEU A 78 -10.81 7.15 4.93
N CYS A 79 -11.85 6.34 4.71
CA CYS A 79 -11.85 4.93 5.12
C CYS A 79 -10.77 4.08 4.43
N ILE A 80 -10.19 4.56 3.33
CA ILE A 80 -9.05 3.90 2.69
C ILE A 80 -7.78 4.06 3.54
N MET A 81 -7.61 5.21 4.19
CA MET A 81 -6.51 5.48 5.10
C MET A 81 -6.81 5.04 6.54
N LYS A 82 -8.09 5.08 6.94
CA LYS A 82 -8.61 4.74 8.26
C LYS A 82 -9.71 3.68 8.16
N PRO A 83 -9.35 2.39 8.00
CA PRO A 83 -10.31 1.31 7.75
C PRO A 83 -11.45 1.22 8.77
N GLU A 84 -11.21 1.65 10.02
CA GLU A 84 -12.19 1.76 11.10
C GLU A 84 -13.31 2.80 10.83
N THR A 85 -13.10 3.74 9.92
CA THR A 85 -14.11 4.73 9.50
C THR A 85 -14.86 4.32 8.23
N CYS A 86 -14.88 3.02 7.90
CA CYS A 86 -15.63 2.53 6.75
C CYS A 86 -17.13 2.77 6.93
N HIS A 87 -17.70 3.54 6.00
CA HIS A 87 -19.06 4.06 6.06
C HIS A 87 -20.03 3.37 5.10
N HIS A 88 -19.62 2.27 4.45
CA HIS A 88 -20.47 1.57 3.47
C HIS A 88 -21.80 1.11 4.06
N HIS A 89 -21.78 0.59 5.29
CA HIS A 89 -22.98 0.19 6.04
C HIS A 89 -23.97 1.35 6.31
N LEU A 90 -23.53 2.60 6.19
CA LEU A 90 -24.36 3.80 6.33
C LEU A 90 -25.00 4.24 5.00
N GLY A 91 -24.71 3.54 3.89
CA GLY A 91 -25.22 3.88 2.55
C GLY A 91 -24.58 5.12 1.92
N THR A 92 -23.52 5.68 2.52
CA THR A 92 -22.87 6.93 2.07
C THR A 92 -21.62 6.71 1.21
N CYS A 93 -21.31 5.45 0.85
CA CYS A 93 -20.20 5.12 -0.04
C CYS A 93 -20.37 5.80 -1.41
N ARG A 94 -19.33 6.50 -1.88
CA ARG A 94 -19.38 7.21 -3.16
C ARG A 94 -19.51 6.28 -4.37
N GLU A 95 -19.02 5.06 -4.25
CA GLU A 95 -19.11 4.00 -5.25
C GLU A 95 -19.54 2.68 -4.56
N PRO A 96 -20.85 2.48 -4.27
CA PRO A 96 -21.31 1.35 -3.46
C PRO A 96 -20.97 -0.03 -4.04
N SER A 97 -21.03 -0.18 -5.37
CA SER A 97 -20.67 -1.41 -6.08
C SER A 97 -19.17 -1.72 -5.92
N TRP A 98 -18.30 -0.73 -6.13
CA TRP A 98 -16.87 -0.86 -5.85
C TRP A 98 -16.62 -1.20 -4.38
N GLY A 99 -17.41 -0.63 -3.47
CA GLY A 99 -17.35 -0.93 -2.05
C GLY A 99 -17.61 -2.40 -1.72
N LEU A 100 -18.48 -3.10 -2.45
CA LEU A 100 -18.68 -4.55 -2.25
C LEU A 100 -17.39 -5.32 -2.54
N ASP A 101 -16.75 -5.05 -3.67
CA ASP A 101 -15.52 -5.75 -4.07
C ASP A 101 -14.30 -5.38 -3.23
N ASN A 102 -14.31 -4.22 -2.55
CA ASN A 102 -13.12 -3.68 -1.89
C ASN A 102 -13.25 -3.59 -0.37
N CYS A 103 -14.41 -3.23 0.16
CA CYS A 103 -14.68 -3.14 1.58
C CYS A 103 -15.18 -4.47 2.17
N PHE A 104 -15.81 -5.35 1.37
CA PHE A 104 -16.29 -6.68 1.81
C PHE A 104 -15.44 -7.83 1.25
N ALA A 105 -14.28 -7.50 0.68
CA ALA A 105 -13.26 -8.51 0.40
C ALA A 105 -12.68 -9.08 1.70
N PRO A 106 -12.13 -10.30 1.70
CA PRO A 106 -11.36 -10.81 2.83
C PRO A 106 -10.16 -9.91 3.16
N HIS A 107 -10.09 -9.49 4.42
CA HIS A 107 -8.99 -8.71 4.98
C HIS A 107 -8.24 -9.52 6.02
N VAL A 108 -6.92 -9.39 6.03
CA VAL A 108 -6.02 -10.07 6.94
C VAL A 108 -5.38 -9.03 7.85
N ILE A 109 -5.46 -9.29 9.15
CA ILE A 109 -4.71 -8.61 10.20
C ILE A 109 -3.43 -9.41 10.44
N TYR A 110 -2.29 -8.74 10.47
CA TYR A 110 -0.97 -9.37 10.61
C TYR A 110 -0.05 -8.55 11.52
N LEU A 111 0.94 -9.23 12.11
CA LEU A 111 2.16 -8.60 12.61
C LEU A 111 3.19 -8.54 11.50
N ALA A 112 3.98 -7.48 11.45
CA ALA A 112 5.13 -7.37 10.56
C ALA A 112 6.31 -6.77 11.32
N ASN A 113 7.52 -7.21 10.97
CA ASN A 113 8.74 -6.59 11.46
C ASN A 113 9.46 -5.92 10.29
N SER A 114 9.55 -4.59 10.33
CA SER A 114 10.29 -3.79 9.33
C SER A 114 11.40 -2.95 9.96
N SER A 115 11.22 -2.52 11.20
CA SER A 115 12.23 -1.83 12.02
C SER A 115 11.85 -1.90 13.51
N GLY A 116 11.13 -2.98 13.86
CA GLY A 116 10.27 -3.11 15.02
C GLY A 116 8.95 -3.78 14.62
N VAL A 117 8.32 -4.46 15.59
CA VAL A 117 7.04 -5.14 15.38
C VAL A 117 5.92 -4.12 15.28
N LYS A 118 5.07 -4.32 14.28
CA LYS A 118 3.86 -3.52 14.10
C LYS A 118 2.67 -4.38 13.70
N VAL A 119 1.48 -3.95 14.09
CA VAL A 119 0.22 -4.45 13.53
C VAL A 119 -0.03 -3.78 12.17
N GLY A 120 -0.65 -4.50 11.25
CA GLY A 120 -1.15 -3.93 10.02
C GLY A 120 -2.27 -4.75 9.41
N ILE A 121 -2.99 -4.14 8.48
CA ILE A 121 -4.06 -4.80 7.74
C ILE A 121 -3.86 -4.72 6.24
N THR A 122 -4.38 -5.72 5.52
CA THR A 122 -4.39 -5.75 4.06
C THR A 122 -5.49 -6.63 3.53
N ARG A 123 -5.82 -6.49 2.24
CA ARG A 123 -6.68 -7.48 1.57
C ARG A 123 -5.90 -8.77 1.37
N LYS A 124 -6.56 -9.91 1.53
CA LYS A 124 -5.95 -11.23 1.33
C LYS A 124 -5.26 -11.35 -0.05
N SER A 125 -5.87 -10.79 -1.09
CA SER A 125 -5.34 -10.78 -2.45
C SER A 125 -4.06 -9.96 -2.63
N ASN A 126 -3.69 -9.11 -1.67
CA ASN A 126 -2.51 -8.25 -1.72
C ASN A 126 -1.34 -8.81 -0.89
N ILE A 127 -1.45 -10.05 -0.39
CA ILE A 127 -0.35 -10.77 0.27
C ILE A 127 0.41 -11.56 -0.81
N PRO A 128 1.76 -11.55 -0.83
CA PRO A 128 2.68 -10.90 0.12
C PRO A 128 3.05 -9.45 -0.24
N ASN A 129 2.53 -8.91 -1.34
CA ASN A 129 2.91 -7.60 -1.90
C ASN A 129 2.85 -6.47 -0.86
N ARG A 130 1.85 -6.48 0.04
CA ARG A 130 1.76 -5.48 1.12
C ARG A 130 2.99 -5.46 2.02
N TRP A 131 3.51 -6.63 2.37
CA TRP A 131 4.65 -6.77 3.28
C TRP A 131 5.93 -6.28 2.61
N ILE A 132 6.07 -6.58 1.31
CA ILE A 132 7.16 -6.07 0.47
C ILE A 132 7.12 -4.53 0.38
N ASP A 133 5.93 -3.97 0.12
CA ASP A 133 5.73 -2.51 0.05
C ASP A 133 6.08 -1.80 1.37
N GLN A 134 6.05 -2.52 2.50
CA GLN A 134 6.37 -2.01 3.83
C GLN A 134 7.80 -2.32 4.29
N GLY A 135 8.62 -2.97 3.46
CA GLY A 135 9.97 -3.38 3.83
C GLY A 135 10.00 -4.34 5.02
N ALA A 136 8.99 -5.21 5.16
CA ALA A 136 8.94 -6.18 6.24
C ALA A 136 9.90 -7.34 5.96
N ILE A 137 10.78 -7.65 6.91
CA ILE A 137 11.68 -8.81 6.86
C ILE A 137 10.94 -10.11 7.21
N CYS A 138 9.88 -10.01 8.01
CA CYS A 138 8.97 -11.10 8.31
C CYS A 138 7.56 -10.55 8.58
N ALA A 139 6.57 -11.38 8.34
CA ALA A 139 5.17 -11.09 8.64
C ALA A 139 4.45 -12.35 9.11
N LEU A 140 3.50 -12.19 10.03
CA LEU A 140 2.69 -13.24 10.61
C LEU A 140 1.21 -12.84 10.50
N PRO A 141 0.43 -13.46 9.61
CA PRO A 141 -1.03 -13.37 9.64
C PRO A 141 -1.57 -13.88 10.98
N ILE A 142 -2.45 -13.11 11.62
CA ILE A 142 -3.07 -13.46 12.91
C ILE A 142 -4.54 -13.83 12.70
N LEU A 143 -5.26 -13.02 11.93
CA LEU A 143 -6.71 -13.13 11.79
C LEU A 143 -7.17 -12.71 10.39
N GLU A 144 -8.17 -13.41 9.85
CA GLU A 144 -8.89 -13.03 8.64
C GLU A 144 -10.32 -12.62 8.99
N VAL A 145 -10.80 -11.54 8.38
CA VAL A 145 -12.16 -11.01 8.53
C VAL A 145 -12.76 -10.69 7.17
N ASP A 146 -14.09 -10.68 7.11
CA ASP A 146 -14.88 -10.48 5.89
C ASP A 146 -15.02 -9.01 5.45
N THR A 147 -14.61 -8.05 6.29
CA THR A 147 -14.85 -6.63 6.03
C THR A 147 -13.69 -5.74 6.47
N ARG A 148 -13.49 -4.67 5.69
CA ARG A 148 -12.56 -3.58 5.98
C ARG A 148 -12.84 -2.96 7.35
N LEU A 149 -14.11 -2.73 7.68
CA LEU A 149 -14.52 -2.13 8.94
C LEU A 149 -14.04 -2.95 10.14
N LYS A 150 -14.34 -4.26 10.16
CA LYS A 150 -13.87 -5.16 11.23
C LYS A 150 -12.34 -5.16 11.31
N SER A 151 -11.65 -5.23 10.16
CA SER A 151 -10.18 -5.22 10.16
C SER A 151 -9.61 -3.94 10.77
N GLY A 152 -10.22 -2.78 10.49
CA GLY A 152 -9.80 -1.51 11.07
C GLY A 152 -10.09 -1.39 12.56
N GLN A 153 -11.27 -1.82 13.02
CA GLN A 153 -11.61 -1.82 14.45
C GLN A 153 -10.65 -2.70 15.24
N ILE A 154 -10.30 -3.87 14.71
CA ILE A 154 -9.34 -4.79 15.33
C ILE A 154 -7.92 -4.20 15.30
N GLU A 155 -7.50 -3.58 14.19
CA GLU A 155 -6.20 -2.88 14.13
C GLU A 155 -6.10 -1.80 15.21
N VAL A 156 -7.16 -0.98 15.37
CA VAL A 156 -7.22 0.07 16.40
C VAL A 156 -7.13 -0.52 17.81
N ALA A 157 -7.84 -1.60 18.10
CA ALA A 157 -7.74 -2.27 19.40
C ALA A 157 -6.32 -2.82 19.65
N LEU A 158 -5.66 -3.35 18.61
CA LEU A 158 -4.29 -3.86 18.72
C LEU A 158 -3.22 -2.76 18.88
N LYS A 159 -3.52 -1.52 18.48
CA LYS A 159 -2.59 -0.37 18.63
C LYS A 159 -2.22 -0.07 20.09
N GLU A 160 -3.05 -0.49 21.03
CA GLU A 160 -2.77 -0.37 22.46
C GLU A 160 -1.62 -1.28 22.92
N PHE A 161 -1.37 -2.37 22.20
CA PHE A 161 -0.37 -3.38 22.55
C PHE A 161 0.85 -3.36 21.63
N VAL A 162 0.64 -3.10 20.33
CA VAL A 162 1.68 -3.15 19.31
C VAL A 162 1.57 -1.91 18.42
N SER A 163 2.69 -1.28 18.08
CA SER A 163 2.70 -0.08 17.23
C SER A 163 2.06 -0.33 15.85
N ASP A 164 1.52 0.70 15.21
CA ASP A 164 1.11 0.67 13.80
C ASP A 164 2.09 1.42 12.87
N LYS A 165 3.19 1.94 13.41
CA LYS A 165 4.14 2.80 12.69
C LYS A 165 5.46 2.11 12.44
N THR A 166 6.00 2.33 11.24
CA THR A 166 7.37 1.94 10.89
C THR A 166 8.31 3.12 11.07
N ASN A 167 9.44 2.91 11.75
CA ASN A 167 10.56 3.86 11.65
C ASN A 167 11.25 3.65 10.29
N TRP A 168 10.82 4.44 9.30
CA TRP A 168 11.30 4.30 7.92
C TRP A 168 12.80 4.58 7.78
N ARG A 169 13.40 5.41 8.64
CA ARG A 169 14.85 5.70 8.58
C ARG A 169 15.67 4.45 8.93
N LYS A 170 15.29 3.74 9.99
CA LYS A 170 15.93 2.47 10.38
C LYS A 170 15.71 1.39 9.31
N MET A 171 14.47 1.30 8.80
CA MET A 171 14.11 0.36 7.73
C MET A 171 14.98 0.58 6.47
N LEU A 172 15.17 1.82 6.01
CA LEU A 172 16.00 2.12 4.83
C LEU A 172 17.49 1.85 5.05
N LYS A 173 17.97 1.92 6.29
CA LYS A 173 19.34 1.54 6.65
C LYS A 173 19.51 0.04 6.89
N ASN A 174 18.43 -0.74 6.75
CA ASN A 174 18.39 -2.15 7.10
C ASN A 174 18.80 -2.43 8.57
N GLU A 175 18.52 -1.48 9.47
CA GLU A 175 18.74 -1.61 10.91
C GLU A 175 17.53 -2.30 11.55
N VAL A 176 17.40 -3.61 11.32
CA VAL A 176 16.24 -4.41 11.75
C VAL A 176 16.71 -5.62 12.56
N GLU A 177 16.28 -5.68 13.82
CA GLU A 177 16.50 -6.87 14.65
C GLU A 177 15.49 -7.96 14.27
N VAL A 178 15.94 -9.20 14.20
CA VAL A 178 15.06 -10.35 13.95
C VAL A 178 14.30 -10.66 15.24
N ILE A 179 12.97 -10.68 15.15
CA ILE A 179 12.06 -10.89 16.27
C ILE A 179 11.17 -12.08 15.95
N ASP A 180 10.98 -12.99 16.90
CA ASP A 180 9.99 -14.06 16.79
C ASP A 180 8.59 -13.49 17.02
N LEU A 181 7.86 -13.28 15.92
CA LEU A 181 6.50 -12.72 15.94
C LEU A 181 5.49 -13.60 16.70
N LYS A 182 5.79 -14.87 17.01
CA LYS A 182 4.91 -15.73 17.79
C LYS A 182 4.99 -15.49 19.30
N GLN A 183 6.04 -14.79 19.75
CA GLN A 183 6.28 -14.47 21.16
C GLN A 183 5.85 -13.04 21.53
N VAL A 184 5.32 -12.29 20.56
CA VAL A 184 4.76 -10.94 20.73
C VAL A 184 3.28 -11.07 21.07
#